data_AF-A0A9D6TJ93-F1
#
_entry.id   AF-A0A9D6TJ93-F1
#
_cell.length_a   1.000
_cell.length_b   1.000
_cell.length_c   1.000
_cell.angle_alpha   90.00
_cell.angle_beta   90.00
_cell.angle_gamma   90.00
#
_symmetry.space_group_name_H-M   'P 1'
#
loop_
_entity.id
_entity.type
_entity.pdbx_description
1 polymer ?
#
loop_
_entity_poly.entity_id
_entity_poly.type
_entity_poly.pdbx_seq_one_letter_code
_entity_poly.pdbx_strand_id
1 'polypeptide(L)' 'MVRIESQIHFLWRPYLPDPKDDLLLELAFAGQAVYIITHNTRDFQGADALGIQVVTPDQFLRILRTT' A
#
# COMPACT_ATOMS: atom_id res chain seq x y z
N MET A 1 -20.81 4.65 -15.12
CA MET A 1 -19.39 4.45 -15.49
C MET A 1 -18.58 5.48 -14.72
N VAL A 2 -18.08 5.16 -13.53
CA VAL A 2 -17.15 6.06 -12.82
C VAL A 2 -15.75 5.71 -13.32
N ARG A 3 -15.09 6.67 -13.98
CA ARG A 3 -13.71 6.56 -14.40
C ARG A 3 -12.85 7.23 -13.34
N ILE A 4 -12.13 6.43 -12.54
CA ILE A 4 -11.05 6.96 -11.72
C ILE A 4 -9.84 7.09 -12.65
N GLU A 5 -9.42 8.31 -12.95
CA GLU A 5 -8.20 8.54 -13.72
C GLU A 5 -6.99 8.31 -12.81
N SER A 6 -6.48 7.08 -12.78
CA SER A 6 -5.17 6.80 -12.21
C SER A 6 -4.11 7.14 -13.25
N GLN A 7 -3.35 8.23 -13.03
CA GLN A 7 -2.13 8.48 -13.78
C GLN A 7 -1.18 7.32 -13.48
N ILE A 8 -0.88 6.51 -14.50
CA ILE A 8 0.00 5.35 -14.32
C ILE A 8 1.42 5.90 -14.21
N HIS A 9 1.92 6.03 -12.98
CA HIS A 9 3.28 6.48 -12.69
C HIS A 9 4.27 5.33 -12.89
N PHE A 10 4.58 4.98 -14.14
CA PHE A 10 5.61 3.98 -14.47
C PHE A 10 7.04 4.37 -14.05
N LEU A 11 7.25 5.54 -13.43
CA LEU A 11 8.55 6.18 -13.32
C LEU A 11 9.35 5.80 -12.06
N TRP A 12 8.77 5.08 -11.11
CA TRP A 12 9.34 4.96 -9.74
C TRP A 12 9.86 3.56 -9.41
N ARG A 13 9.81 2.60 -10.34
CA ARG A 13 10.27 1.22 -10.10
C ARG A 13 11.80 1.08 -10.27
N PRO A 14 12.48 0.29 -9.42
CA PRO A 14 11.93 -0.35 -8.22
C PRO A 14 11.83 0.65 -7.05
N TYR A 15 10.69 0.68 -6.38
CA TYR A 15 10.51 1.50 -5.17
C TYR A 15 10.72 0.67 -3.90
N LEU A 16 10.13 -0.53 -3.89
CA LEU A 16 10.26 -1.49 -2.79
C LEU A 16 11.49 -2.42 -2.95
N PRO A 17 11.94 -3.03 -1.84
CA PRO A 17 12.99 -4.04 -1.88
C PRO A 17 12.67 -5.24 -2.77
N ASP A 18 11.40 -5.69 -2.81
CA ASP A 18 10.92 -6.67 -3.80
C ASP A 18 10.15 -5.94 -4.92
N PRO A 19 10.69 -5.88 -6.15
CA PRO A 19 10.02 -5.24 -7.29
C PRO A 19 8.66 -5.85 -7.67
N LYS A 20 8.36 -7.07 -7.20
CA LYS A 20 7.04 -7.70 -7.43
C LYS A 20 5.94 -7.05 -6.61
N ASP A 21 6.30 -6.46 -5.47
CA ASP A 21 5.35 -5.82 -4.55
C ASP A 21 5.03 -4.38 -4.95
N ASP A 22 5.83 -3.76 -5.83
CA ASP A 22 5.58 -2.40 -6.35
C ASP A 22 4.19 -2.27 -6.98
N LEU A 23 3.68 -3.33 -7.63
CA LEU A 23 2.32 -3.32 -8.20
C LEU A 23 1.24 -3.16 -7.11
N LEU A 24 1.43 -3.81 -5.95
CA LEU A 24 0.49 -3.72 -4.84
C LEU A 24 0.56 -2.34 -4.18
N LEU A 25 1.76 -1.78 -4.04
CA LEU A 25 1.94 -0.43 -3.52
C LEU A 25 1.35 0.63 -4.45
N GLU A 26 1.59 0.53 -5.76
CA GLU A 26 1.01 1.41 -6.77
C GLU A 26 -0.53 1.35 -6.75
N LEU A 27 -1.10 0.14 -6.62
CA LEU A 27 -2.55 -0.03 -6.53
C LEU A 27 -3.10 0.64 -5.27
N ALA A 28 -2.46 0.45 -4.12
CA ALA A 28 -2.87 1.08 -2.87
C ALA A 28 -2.79 2.62 -2.96
N PHE A 29 -1.72 3.15 -3.55
CA PHE A 29 -1.55 4.59 -3.76
C PHE A 29 -2.61 5.17 -4.70
N ALA A 30 -2.78 4.55 -5.87
CA ALA A 30 -3.77 4.97 -6.86
C ALA A 30 -5.21 4.87 -6.33
N GLY A 31 -5.47 3.88 -5.48
CA GLY A 31 -6.76 3.68 -4.81
C GLY A 31 -6.97 4.54 -3.56
N GLN A 32 -6.00 5.40 -3.19
CA GLN A 32 -6.02 6.19 -1.95
C GLN A 32 -6.26 5.34 -0.70
N ALA A 33 -5.73 4.11 -0.70
CA ALA A 33 -5.83 3.21 0.42
C ALA A 33 -4.98 3.73 1.58
N VAL A 34 -5.55 3.73 2.79
CA VAL A 34 -4.83 4.10 4.01
C VAL A 34 -3.97 2.93 4.52
N TYR A 35 -4.39 1.69 4.24
CA TYR A 35 -3.75 0.49 4.78
C TYR A 35 -3.41 -0.54 3.70
N ILE A 36 -2.21 -1.10 3.76
CA ILE A 36 -1.88 -2.42 3.18
C ILE A 36 -1.85 -3.42 4.34
N ILE A 37 -2.68 -4.46 4.26
CA ILE A 37 -2.77 -5.49 5.29
C ILE A 37 -2.03 -6.74 4.80
N THR A 38 -0.90 -7.06 5.42
CA THR A 38 -0.06 -8.20 5.02
C THR A 38 0.77 -8.72 6.20
N HIS A 39 1.12 -10.00 6.18
CA HIS A 39 2.12 -10.55 7.12
C HIS A 39 3.56 -10.18 6.71
N ASN A 40 3.78 -9.83 5.44
CA ASN A 40 5.10 -9.56 4.88
C ASN A 40 5.44 -8.05 4.93
N THR A 41 5.35 -7.46 6.12
CA THR A 41 5.51 -5.99 6.29
C THR A 41 6.89 -5.48 5.88
N ARG A 42 7.92 -6.32 5.99
CA ARG A 42 9.31 -6.02 5.64
C ARG A 42 9.51 -5.64 4.17
N ASP A 43 8.69 -6.15 3.27
CA ASP A 43 8.87 -5.95 1.83
C ASP A 43 8.17 -4.65 1.36
N PHE A 44 7.41 -4.00 2.25
CA PHE A 44 6.75 -2.71 2.02
C PHE A 44 7.40 -1.55 2.81
N GLN A 45 8.67 -1.69 3.18
CA GLN A 45 9.41 -0.59 3.82
C GLN A 45 9.42 0.65 2.92
N GLY A 46 9.05 1.81 3.47
CA GLY A 46 8.95 3.08 2.75
C GLY A 46 7.55 3.43 2.23
N ALA A 47 6.57 2.51 2.31
CA ALA A 47 5.19 2.79 1.90
C ALA A 47 4.54 3.96 2.68
N ASP A 48 5.02 4.23 3.90
CA ASP A 48 4.58 5.34 4.75
C ASP A 48 4.87 6.71 4.11
N ALA A 49 5.93 6.83 3.31
CA ALA A 49 6.24 8.06 2.56
C ALA A 49 5.19 8.37 1.48
N LEU A 50 4.40 7.38 1.07
CA LEU A 50 3.26 7.52 0.17
C LEU A 50 1.93 7.65 0.93
N GLY A 51 1.96 7.79 2.26
CA GLY A 51 0.77 7.89 3.11
C GLY A 51 0.07 6.56 3.38
N ILE A 52 0.72 5.43 3.07
CA ILE A 52 0.14 4.09 3.20
C ILE A 52 0.74 3.40 4.42
N GLN A 53 -0.12 2.99 5.36
CA GLN A 53 0.30 2.26 6.55
C GLN A 53 0.28 0.75 6.29
N VAL A 54 1.40 0.09 6.52
CA VAL A 54 1.51 -1.37 6.36
C VAL A 54 1.31 -2.02 7.73
N VAL A 55 0.29 -2.87 7.85
CA VAL A 55 -0.08 -3.51 9.12
C VAL A 55 -0.30 -5.01 8.93
N THR A 56 -0.10 -5.79 9.98
CA THR A 56 -0.53 -7.18 9.99
C THR A 56 -2.04 -7.29 10.19
N PRO A 57 -2.67 -8.41 9.79
CA PRO A 57 -4.09 -8.64 10.07
C PRO A 57 -4.45 -8.45 11.55
N ASP A 58 -3.63 -8.96 12.49
CA ASP A 58 -3.86 -8.80 13.94
C ASP A 58 -3.77 -7.34 14.41
N GLN A 59 -2.88 -6.55 13.80
CA GLN A 59 -2.82 -5.11 14.06
C GLN A 59 -4.06 -4.40 13.51
N PHE A 60 -4.48 -4.72 12.29
CA PHE A 60 -5.66 -4.12 11.68
C PHE A 60 -6.95 -4.42 12.45
N LEU A 61 -7.12 -5.67 12.92
CA LEU A 61 -8.26 -6.04 13.77
C LEU A 61 -8.30 -5.25 15.09
N ARG A 62 -7.15 -4.88 15.66
CA ARG A 62 -7.09 -4.02 16.86
C ARG A 62 -7.48 -2.57 16.54
N ILE A 63 -7.05 -2.05 15.39
CA ILE A 63 -7.45 -0.71 14.91
C ILE A 63 -8.97 -0.63 14.75
N LEU A 64 -9.57 -1.61 14.07
CA LEU A 64 -11.03 -1.67 13.86
C LEU A 64 -11.85 -1.75 15.14
N ARG A 65 -11.31 -2.34 16.21
CA ARG A 65 -12.00 -2.44 17.51
C ARG A 65 -11.91 -1.16 18.35
N THR A 66 -10.97 -0.29 18.03
CA THR A 66 -10.67 0.92 18.79
C THR A 66 -11.30 2.17 18.15
N THR A 67 -11.77 2.05 16.91
CA THR A 67 -12.47 3.09 16.15
C THR A 67 -13.97 2.94 16.33
#